data_AF-A0A9Q3HGV6-F1
#
_entry.id   AF-A0A9Q3HGV6-F1
#
_cell.length_a   1.000
_cell.length_b   1.000
_cell.length_c   1.000
_cell.angle_alpha   90.00
_cell.angle_beta   90.00
_cell.angle_gamma   90.00
#
_symmetry.space_group_name_H-M   'P 1'
#
loop_
_entity.id
_entity.type
_entity.pdbx_description
1 polymer ?
#
loop_
_entity_poly.entity_id
_entity_poly.type
_entity_poly.pdbx_seq_one_letter_code
_entity_poly.pdbx_strand_id
1 'polypeptide(L)'
;MGHRGENQTYIIVKEIFWWQGIKKIVNKWVKSYKSCQKRSHYHTKEEGKISLTSTSFERVSMDAVHVKALNLKYLVVARYNFSGWPETVLIKLTAASVSEWLTTEFIFRYGAPKEVTDGGPEFCKELQDAVRKEGSKIRVTTPYYPESQGMVERGHKQLGML
;
A
#
# COMPACT_ATOMS: atom_id res chain seq x y z
N MET A 1 -5.85 21.27 -32.39
CA MET A 1 -6.64 21.64 -31.20
C MET A 1 -6.17 20.78 -30.03
N GLY A 2 -5.67 21.38 -28.96
CA GLY A 2 -5.09 20.66 -27.81
C GLY A 2 -6.14 20.31 -26.75
N HIS A 3 -5.86 19.31 -25.91
CA HIS A 3 -6.69 18.87 -24.78
C HIS A 3 -6.67 19.89 -23.62
N ARG A 4 -7.21 21.10 -23.85
CA ARG A 4 -7.01 22.29 -22.98
C ARG A 4 -7.94 22.36 -21.76
N GLY A 5 -8.62 21.28 -21.40
CA GLY A 5 -9.54 21.23 -20.27
C GLY A 5 -10.86 21.99 -20.48
N GLU A 6 -11.78 21.89 -19.51
CA GLU A 6 -13.16 22.39 -19.62
C GLU A 6 -13.24 23.90 -19.84
N ASN A 7 -12.52 24.69 -19.01
CA ASN A 7 -12.60 26.14 -19.03
C ASN A 7 -12.03 26.76 -20.32
N GLN A 8 -10.88 26.25 -20.81
CA GLN A 8 -10.29 26.79 -22.03
C GLN A 8 -11.12 26.43 -23.27
N THR A 9 -11.68 25.22 -23.28
CA THR A 9 -12.60 24.79 -24.35
C THR A 9 -13.85 25.68 -24.35
N TYR A 10 -14.38 26.02 -23.18
CA TYR A 10 -15.52 26.93 -23.05
C TYR A 10 -15.21 28.35 -23.55
N ILE A 11 -14.04 28.91 -23.22
CA ILE A 11 -13.64 30.26 -23.66
C ILE A 11 -13.60 30.33 -25.20
N ILE A 12 -12.93 29.37 -25.84
CA ILE A 12 -12.82 29.33 -27.31
C ILE A 12 -14.18 29.16 -27.97
N VAL A 13 -15.03 28.27 -27.45
CA VAL A 13 -16.36 28.02 -28.02
C VAL A 13 -17.27 29.24 -27.85
N LYS A 14 -17.15 29.97 -26.73
CA LYS A 14 -17.92 31.19 -26.45
C LYS A 14 -17.56 32.36 -27.38
N GLU A 15 -16.33 32.41 -27.89
CA GLU A 15 -15.90 33.46 -28.83
C GLU A 15 -16.59 33.34 -30.20
N ILE A 16 -17.05 32.14 -30.56
CA ILE A 16 -17.59 31.84 -31.90
C ILE A 16 -19.09 31.56 -31.86
N PHE A 17 -19.59 31.02 -30.74
CA PHE A 17 -20.98 30.58 -30.62
C PHE A 17 -21.62 31.03 -29.30
N TRP A 18 -22.94 31.28 -29.34
CA TRP A 18 -23.74 31.58 -28.15
C TRP A 18 -25.08 30.85 -28.16
N TRP A 19 -25.38 30.15 -27.06
CA TRP A 19 -26.72 29.65 -26.73
C TRP A 19 -26.84 29.33 -25.22
N GLN A 20 -28.08 29.21 -24.73
CA GLN A 20 -28.35 28.92 -23.33
C GLN A 20 -27.80 27.53 -22.94
N GLY A 21 -26.92 27.50 -21.93
CA GLY A 21 -26.36 26.24 -21.42
C GLY A 21 -25.13 25.71 -22.17
N ILE A 22 -24.51 26.49 -23.06
CA ILE A 22 -23.28 26.11 -23.80
C ILE A 22 -22.17 25.57 -22.88
N LYS A 23 -22.00 26.15 -21.68
CA LYS A 23 -21.05 25.66 -20.66
C LYS A 23 -21.33 24.22 -20.23
N LYS A 24 -22.60 23.84 -20.03
CA LYS A 24 -22.98 22.47 -19.62
C LYS A 24 -22.64 21.46 -20.71
N ILE A 25 -22.87 21.82 -21.97
CA ILE A 25 -22.59 20.96 -23.13
C ILE A 25 -21.08 20.77 -23.31
N VAL A 26 -20.30 21.85 -23.23
CA VAL A 26 -18.83 21.79 -23.30
C VAL A 26 -18.28 20.88 -22.20
N ASN A 27 -18.74 21.05 -20.96
CA ASN A 27 -18.29 20.21 -19.85
C ASN A 27 -18.66 18.74 -20.07
N LYS A 28 -19.88 18.44 -20.53
CA LYS A 28 -20.32 17.07 -20.83
C LYS A 28 -19.45 16.44 -21.93
N TRP A 29 -19.13 17.22 -22.96
CA TRP A 29 -18.32 16.76 -24.09
C TRP A 29 -16.87 16.47 -23.66
N VAL A 30 -16.22 17.40 -22.95
CA VAL A 30 -14.85 17.22 -22.43
C VAL A 30 -14.77 16.01 -21.48
N LYS A 31 -15.81 15.80 -20.63
CA LYS A 31 -15.90 14.64 -19.73
C LYS A 31 -16.10 13.31 -20.47
N SER A 32 -16.78 13.31 -21.61
CA SER A 32 -17.00 12.10 -22.42
C SER A 32 -15.74 11.60 -23.14
N TYR A 33 -14.73 12.46 -23.33
CA TYR A 33 -13.58 12.14 -24.15
C TYR A 33 -12.54 11.30 -23.41
N LYS A 34 -12.46 10.01 -23.76
CA LYS A 34 -11.64 9.01 -23.06
C LYS A 34 -10.17 9.39 -22.89
N SER A 35 -9.55 10.01 -23.89
CA SER A 35 -8.14 10.39 -23.84
C SER A 35 -7.88 11.59 -22.92
N CYS A 36 -8.85 12.49 -22.73
CA CYS A 36 -8.79 13.52 -21.68
C CYS A 36 -8.92 12.88 -20.29
N GLN A 37 -9.86 11.96 -20.12
CA GLN A 37 -10.10 11.31 -18.82
C GLN A 37 -8.90 10.46 -18.36
N LYS A 38 -8.26 9.72 -19.28
CA LYS A 38 -7.05 8.93 -18.98
C LYS A 38 -5.82 9.78 -18.60
N ARG A 39 -5.78 11.05 -19.02
CA ARG A 39 -4.68 11.98 -18.72
C ARG A 39 -5.00 12.94 -17.57
N SER A 40 -6.21 12.86 -17.02
CA SER A 40 -6.62 13.68 -15.88
C SER A 40 -5.79 13.33 -14.66
N HIS A 41 -5.26 14.33 -13.96
CA HIS A 41 -4.61 14.14 -12.66
C HIS A 41 -5.62 13.93 -11.52
N TYR A 42 -6.90 14.18 -11.78
CA TYR A 42 -7.98 13.97 -10.81
C TYR A 42 -8.57 12.57 -10.99
N HIS A 43 -8.26 11.70 -10.04
CA HIS A 43 -8.92 10.41 -9.86
C HIS A 43 -9.73 10.47 -8.57
N THR A 44 -11.00 10.08 -8.62
CA THR A 44 -11.75 9.77 -7.40
C THR A 44 -11.08 8.56 -6.76
N LYS A 45 -10.32 8.79 -5.69
CA LYS A 45 -9.80 7.70 -4.87
C LYS A 45 -10.94 7.15 -4.03
N GLU A 46 -11.11 5.84 -4.04
CA GLU A 46 -11.93 5.19 -2.99
C GLU A 46 -11.22 5.42 -1.67
N GLU A 47 -11.96 5.81 -0.62
CA GLU A 47 -11.38 5.95 0.71
C GLU A 47 -10.89 4.56 1.17
N GLY A 48 -9.57 4.41 1.31
CA GLY A 48 -8.98 3.19 1.84
C GLY A 48 -9.57 2.84 3.21
N LYS A 49 -10.28 1.71 3.29
CA LYS A 49 -10.75 1.17 4.58
C LYS A 49 -9.54 0.69 5.38
N ILE A 50 -9.10 1.50 6.34
CA ILE A 50 -8.11 1.08 7.33
C ILE A 50 -8.76 -0.04 8.16
N SER A 51 -8.20 -1.26 8.06
CA SER A 51 -8.66 -2.39 8.86
C SER A 51 -8.07 -2.26 10.27
N LEU A 52 -8.69 -1.41 11.09
CA LEU A 52 -8.34 -1.27 12.50
C LEU A 52 -8.56 -2.62 13.18
N THR A 53 -7.48 -3.17 13.74
CA THR A 53 -7.52 -4.38 14.53
C THR A 53 -8.10 -4.03 15.91
N SER A 54 -9.12 -4.75 16.37
CA SER A 54 -9.87 -4.40 17.58
C SER A 54 -9.18 -4.86 18.87
N THR A 55 -8.20 -5.77 18.76
CA THR A 55 -7.50 -6.35 19.91
C THR A 55 -5.99 -6.44 19.72
N SER A 56 -5.25 -6.39 20.84
CA SER A 56 -3.81 -6.70 20.86
C SER A 56 -3.56 -8.15 20.41
N PHE A 57 -2.45 -8.40 19.72
CA PHE A 57 -2.02 -9.71 19.19
C PHE A 57 -2.86 -10.33 18.05
N GLU A 58 -3.83 -9.62 17.52
CA GLU A 58 -4.66 -10.16 16.45
C GLU A 58 -4.00 -10.08 15.08
N ARG A 59 -3.30 -8.99 14.75
CA ARG A 59 -2.67 -8.83 13.44
C ARG A 59 -1.27 -8.21 13.50
N VAL A 60 -0.34 -8.84 12.78
CA VAL A 60 1.01 -8.33 12.53
C VAL A 60 1.17 -8.11 11.03
N SER A 61 1.66 -6.93 10.63
CA SER A 61 2.04 -6.64 9.24
C SER A 61 3.54 -6.78 9.06
N MET A 62 3.97 -7.46 8.02
CA MET A 62 5.39 -7.63 7.69
C MET A 62 5.74 -6.92 6.39
N ASP A 63 6.93 -6.32 6.35
CA ASP A 63 7.48 -5.64 5.19
C ASP A 63 9.00 -5.85 5.10
N ALA A 64 9.56 -5.78 3.89
CA ALA A 64 10.99 -5.96 3.64
C ALA A 64 11.55 -4.77 2.86
N VAL A 65 12.45 -4.02 3.49
CA VAL A 65 13.07 -2.82 2.90
C VAL A 65 14.50 -3.13 2.47
N HIS A 66 14.85 -2.82 1.22
CA HIS A 66 16.21 -3.00 0.73
C HIS A 66 17.16 -1.94 1.33
N VAL A 67 18.23 -2.38 1.98
CA VAL A 67 19.25 -1.50 2.57
C VAL A 67 20.56 -1.62 1.80
N LYS A 68 20.99 -0.52 1.17
CA LYS A 68 22.21 -0.48 0.32
C LYS A 68 23.54 -0.48 1.09
N ALA A 69 23.50 -0.29 2.41
CA ALA A 69 24.69 0.02 3.21
C ALA A 69 25.45 -1.22 3.73
N LEU A 70 24.89 -2.43 3.66
CA LEU A 70 25.46 -3.61 4.31
C LEU A 70 25.44 -4.84 3.38
N ASN A 71 26.33 -5.82 3.65
CA ASN A 71 26.35 -7.11 2.96
C ASN A 71 25.04 -7.91 3.11
N LEU A 72 24.21 -7.55 4.10
CA LEU A 72 22.85 -8.01 4.27
C LEU A 72 21.89 -7.00 3.65
N LYS A 73 21.12 -7.48 2.67
CA LYS A 73 20.44 -6.62 1.69
C LYS A 73 19.07 -6.11 2.16
N TYR A 74 18.46 -6.69 3.18
CA TYR A 74 17.08 -6.37 3.54
C TYR A 74 16.87 -6.23 5.05
N LEU A 75 16.19 -5.16 5.44
CA LEU A 75 15.61 -4.98 6.76
C LEU A 75 14.18 -5.50 6.72
N VAL A 76 13.89 -6.57 7.45
CA VAL A 76 12.54 -7.06 7.65
C VAL A 76 11.95 -6.38 8.86
N VAL A 77 10.73 -5.87 8.72
CA VAL A 77 9.98 -5.13 9.74
C VAL A 77 8.67 -5.88 10.01
N ALA A 78 8.44 -6.31 11.24
CA ALA A 78 7.15 -6.77 11.72
C ALA A 78 6.52 -5.69 12.60
N ARG A 79 5.29 -5.28 12.29
CA ARG A 79 4.57 -4.24 13.03
C ARG A 79 3.28 -4.79 13.60
N TYR A 80 3.07 -4.62 14.91
CA TYR A 80 1.77 -4.86 15.51
C TYR A 80 0.78 -3.80 15.04
N ASN A 81 -0.32 -4.22 14.42
CA ASN A 81 -1.28 -3.26 13.83
C ASN A 81 -2.09 -2.50 14.90
N PHE A 82 -2.26 -3.05 16.09
CA PHE A 82 -2.97 -2.38 17.18
C PHE A 82 -2.13 -1.25 17.80
N SER A 83 -0.90 -1.54 18.23
CA SER A 83 -0.03 -0.58 18.92
C SER A 83 0.88 0.22 18.00
N GLY A 84 1.09 -0.23 16.77
CA GLY A 84 2.11 0.29 15.86
C GLY A 84 3.55 -0.11 16.21
N TRP A 85 3.75 -0.96 17.22
CA TRP A 85 5.09 -1.37 17.69
C TRP A 85 5.88 -2.09 16.58
N PRO A 86 7.07 -1.57 16.18
CA PRO A 86 7.91 -2.19 15.17
C PRO A 86 8.98 -3.09 15.80
N GLU A 87 9.16 -4.28 15.22
CA GLU A 87 10.30 -5.16 15.43
C GLU A 87 11.03 -5.33 14.11
N THR A 88 12.36 -5.29 14.13
CA THR A 88 13.15 -5.27 12.90
C THR A 88 14.35 -6.19 12.98
N VAL A 89 14.68 -6.83 11.86
CA VAL A 89 15.90 -7.64 11.73
C VAL A 89 16.55 -7.42 10.37
N LEU A 90 17.89 -7.37 10.36
CA LEU A 90 18.65 -7.29 9.12
C LEU A 90 19.05 -8.70 8.68
N ILE A 91 18.52 -9.16 7.54
CA ILE A 91 18.76 -10.52 7.04
C ILE A 91 18.94 -10.55 5.52
N LYS A 92 19.45 -11.67 5.02
CA LYS A 92 19.35 -12.01 3.60
C LYS A 92 17.90 -12.43 3.34
N LEU A 93 17.22 -11.75 2.41
CA LEU A 93 15.81 -12.01 2.11
C LEU A 93 15.64 -13.40 1.47
N THR A 94 15.36 -14.37 2.32
CA THR A 94 14.97 -15.74 1.96
C THR A 94 13.84 -16.13 2.89
N ALA A 95 12.90 -16.95 2.40
CA ALA A 95 11.77 -17.38 3.22
C ALA A 95 12.23 -18.15 4.47
N ALA A 96 13.31 -18.94 4.37
CA ALA A 96 13.93 -19.61 5.51
C ALA A 96 14.41 -18.63 6.60
N SER A 97 15.20 -17.62 6.24
CA SER A 97 15.72 -16.64 7.22
C SER A 97 14.61 -15.81 7.88
N VAL A 98 13.57 -15.46 7.11
CA VAL A 98 12.40 -14.75 7.67
C VAL A 98 11.63 -15.66 8.62
N SER A 99 11.40 -16.92 8.23
CA SER A 99 10.66 -17.89 9.05
C SER A 99 11.39 -18.20 10.34
N GLU A 100 12.71 -18.41 10.28
CA GLU A 100 13.56 -18.62 11.44
C GLU A 100 13.41 -17.45 12.42
N TRP A 101 13.68 -16.22 11.97
CA TRP A 101 13.52 -15.04 12.83
C TRP A 101 12.10 -14.89 13.39
N LEU A 102 11.08 -15.09 12.57
CA LEU A 102 9.69 -14.97 13.01
C LEU A 102 9.37 -15.98 14.12
N THR A 103 9.85 -17.22 14.00
CA THR A 103 9.56 -18.28 14.97
C THR A 103 10.43 -18.19 16.22
N THR A 104 11.73 -17.96 16.08
CA THR A 104 12.69 -18.02 17.21
C THR A 104 12.79 -16.74 18.00
N GLU A 105 12.58 -15.59 17.36
CA GLU A 105 12.73 -14.27 18.01
C GLU A 105 11.37 -13.63 18.25
N PHE A 106 10.54 -13.51 17.21
CA PHE A 106 9.30 -12.74 17.30
C PHE A 106 8.20 -13.50 18.07
N ILE A 107 7.83 -14.69 17.60
CA ILE A 107 6.77 -15.51 18.20
C ILE A 107 7.19 -15.99 19.60
N PHE A 108 8.47 -16.30 19.81
CA PHE A 108 8.96 -16.68 21.13
C PHE A 108 8.80 -15.57 22.16
N ARG A 109 9.02 -14.30 21.78
CA ARG A 109 8.91 -13.16 22.70
C ARG A 109 7.48 -12.68 22.91
N TYR A 110 6.66 -12.71 21.86
CA TYR A 110 5.36 -12.04 21.85
C TYR A 110 4.15 -12.96 21.68
N GLY A 111 4.40 -14.25 21.46
CA GLY A 111 3.38 -15.23 21.09
C GLY A 111 3.01 -15.18 19.61
N ALA A 112 2.31 -16.22 19.17
CA ALA A 112 1.85 -16.34 17.79
C ALA A 112 0.68 -15.37 17.51
N PRO A 113 0.77 -14.49 16.50
CA PRO A 113 -0.33 -13.63 16.14
C PRO A 113 -1.49 -14.42 15.51
N LYS A 114 -2.73 -13.94 15.60
CA LYS A 114 -3.85 -14.62 14.91
C LYS A 114 -3.70 -14.55 13.39
N GLU A 115 -3.19 -13.43 12.88
CA GLU A 115 -2.99 -13.19 11.46
C GLU A 115 -1.68 -12.43 11.19
N VAL A 116 -0.90 -12.93 10.22
CA VAL A 116 0.24 -12.24 9.62
C VAL A 116 -0.18 -11.74 8.24
N THR A 117 -0.02 -10.44 8.04
CA THR A 117 -0.29 -9.78 6.76
C THR A 117 1.02 -9.48 6.08
N ASP A 118 1.13 -9.89 4.83
CA ASP A 118 2.34 -9.74 4.03
C ASP A 118 2.06 -8.77 2.87
N GLY A 119 2.96 -7.78 2.68
CA GLY A 119 2.90 -6.77 1.63
C GLY A 119 3.71 -7.05 0.36
N GLY A 120 4.52 -8.11 0.31
CA GLY A 120 5.51 -8.32 -0.74
C GLY A 120 5.52 -9.71 -1.35
N PRO A 121 5.82 -9.87 -2.66
CA PRO A 121 5.96 -11.18 -3.30
C PRO A 121 7.13 -12.02 -2.77
N GLU A 122 8.06 -11.40 -2.02
CA GLU A 122 9.22 -12.06 -1.41
C GLU A 122 8.89 -13.10 -0.33
N PHE A 123 7.66 -13.14 0.17
CA PHE A 123 7.23 -14.05 1.21
C PHE A 123 6.52 -15.27 0.59
N CYS A 124 7.35 -16.17 0.08
CA CYS A 124 6.98 -17.41 -0.60
C CYS A 124 6.19 -18.39 0.31
N LYS A 125 5.65 -19.45 -0.32
CA LYS A 125 4.92 -20.57 0.31
C LYS A 125 5.59 -21.13 1.58
N GLU A 126 6.92 -21.18 1.62
CA GLU A 126 7.68 -21.65 2.78
C GLU A 126 7.40 -20.85 4.06
N LEU A 127 7.32 -19.52 3.96
CA LEU A 127 6.93 -18.68 5.10
C LEU A 127 5.48 -18.94 5.49
N GLN A 128 4.59 -19.09 4.50
CA GLN A 128 3.19 -19.37 4.75
C GLN A 128 3.01 -20.67 5.53
N ASP A 129 3.78 -21.70 5.19
CA ASP A 129 3.77 -22.99 5.87
C ASP A 129 4.35 -22.89 7.29
N ALA A 130 5.43 -22.11 7.49
CA ALA A 130 5.99 -21.85 8.82
C ALA A 130 5.00 -21.10 9.74
N VAL A 131 4.38 -20.04 9.24
CA VAL A 131 3.37 -19.24 9.96
C VAL A 131 2.15 -20.11 10.34
N ARG A 132 1.70 -20.97 9.42
CA ARG A 132 0.59 -21.90 9.68
C ARG A 132 0.93 -22.95 10.72
N LYS A 133 2.18 -23.43 10.74
CA LYS A 133 2.66 -24.41 11.72
C LYS A 133 2.61 -23.85 13.15
N GLU A 134 2.87 -22.56 13.30
CA GLU A 134 2.73 -21.84 14.58
C GLU A 134 1.27 -21.43 14.91
N GLY A 135 0.28 -21.90 14.14
CA GLY A 135 -1.14 -21.65 14.40
C GLY A 135 -1.65 -20.28 13.93
N SER A 136 -0.82 -19.52 13.20
CA SER A 136 -1.18 -18.20 12.68
C SER A 136 -1.78 -18.31 11.27
N LYS A 137 -2.76 -17.47 10.94
CA LYS A 137 -3.24 -17.34 9.55
C LYS A 137 -2.33 -16.39 8.78
N ILE A 138 -2.14 -16.63 7.49
CA ILE A 138 -1.42 -15.69 6.61
C ILE A 138 -2.38 -15.09 5.59
N ARG A 139 -2.31 -13.77 5.44
CA ARG A 139 -3.06 -13.00 4.46
C ARG A 139 -2.08 -12.23 3.57
N VAL A 140 -1.94 -12.69 2.33
CA VAL A 140 -1.15 -11.96 1.32
C VAL A 140 -1.98 -10.77 0.86
N THR A 141 -1.47 -9.56 1.04
CA THR A 141 -2.10 -8.35 0.50
C THR A 141 -1.65 -8.13 -0.94
N THR A 142 -2.54 -7.59 -1.77
CA THR A 142 -2.19 -7.22 -3.13
C THR A 142 -1.07 -6.18 -3.10
N PRO A 143 0.05 -6.40 -3.81
CA PRO A 143 1.04 -5.34 -4.03
C PRO A 143 0.29 -4.21 -4.72
N TYR A 144 0.47 -2.96 -4.29
CA TYR A 144 -0.30 -1.77 -4.69
C TYR A 144 -1.63 -1.47 -3.97
N TYR A 145 -1.66 -1.49 -2.63
CA TYR A 145 -2.63 -0.67 -1.88
C TYR A 145 -1.98 0.04 -0.67
N PRO A 146 -1.18 1.11 -0.94
CA PRO A 146 -0.56 1.99 0.08
C PRO A 146 -1.51 2.38 1.21
N GLU A 147 -2.77 2.66 0.85
CA GLU A 147 -3.79 3.15 1.77
C GLU A 147 -4.28 2.06 2.75
N SER A 148 -4.21 0.77 2.38
CA SER A 148 -4.49 -0.35 3.30
C SER A 148 -3.34 -0.64 4.27
N GLN A 149 -2.12 -0.26 3.86
CA GLN A 149 -0.87 -0.36 4.63
C GLN A 149 -0.44 1.00 5.20
N GLY A 150 -1.33 1.99 5.27
CA GLY A 150 -0.99 3.35 5.70
C GLY A 150 -0.43 3.45 7.12
N MET A 151 -0.54 2.39 7.93
CA MET A 151 0.21 2.27 9.18
C MET A 151 1.67 1.88 8.97
N VAL A 152 1.99 1.00 8.01
CA VAL A 152 3.34 0.56 7.64
C VAL A 152 4.13 1.72 7.02
N GLU A 153 3.56 2.40 6.02
CA GLU A 153 4.21 3.50 5.30
C GLU A 153 4.54 4.71 6.20
N ARG A 154 3.69 5.03 7.19
CA ARG A 154 3.96 6.12 8.13
C ARG A 154 5.21 5.86 8.99
N GLY A 155 5.49 4.61 9.34
CA GLY A 155 6.67 4.27 10.14
C GLY A 155 7.98 4.23 9.33
N HIS A 156 7.95 4.02 8.01
CA HIS A 156 9.15 4.12 7.18
C HIS A 156 9.75 5.53 7.18
N LYS A 157 8.90 6.55 7.31
CA LYS A 157 9.33 7.95 7.44
C LYS A 157 10.04 8.23 8.77
N GLN A 158 9.69 7.52 9.85
CA GLN A 158 10.37 7.63 11.15
C GLN A 158 11.69 6.85 11.22
N LEU A 159 11.84 5.80 10.39
CA LEU A 159 13.08 5.02 10.27
C LEU A 159 14.08 5.60 9.25
N GLY A 160 13.75 6.73 8.60
CA GLY A 160 14.64 7.39 7.64
C GLY A 160 14.85 6.61 6.33
N MET A 161 13.87 5.80 5.91
CA MET A 161 13.99 4.87 4.78
C MET A 161 13.19 5.28 3.53
N LEU A 162 13.06 6.59 3.28
CA LEU A 162 12.57 7.15 2.02
C LEU A 162 13.63 8.02 1.37
#